data_AF-A0A9D6MAV5-F1
#
_entry.id   AF-A0A9D6MAV5-F1
#
_cell.length_a   1.000
_cell.length_b   1.000
_cell.length_c   1.000
_cell.angle_alpha   90.00
_cell.angle_beta   90.00
_cell.angle_gamma   90.00
#
_symmetry.space_group_name_H-M   'P 1'
#
loop_
_entity.id
_entity.type
_entity.pdbx_description
1 polymer ?
#
loop_
_entity_poly.entity_id
_entity_poly.type
_entity_poly.pdbx_seq_one_letter_code
_entity_poly.pdbx_strand_id
1 'polypeptide(L)'
;MKLLISTDMEGISGVVTWDQVTPGHAEWIRFREVMTGDVNAAINGACEAGAEKVFVSDGHWNAANIVREKLDARAWLNSGAPAPMSKMQGIDSGV
;
A
#
# COMPACT_ATOMS: atom_id res chain seq x y z
N MET A 1 -9.70 16.81 4.87
CA MET A 1 -8.68 16.63 3.80
C MET A 1 -8.66 15.17 3.34
N LYS A 2 -8.64 14.92 2.02
CA LYS A 2 -8.45 13.57 1.47
C LYS A 2 -6.99 13.38 1.08
N LEU A 3 -6.49 12.15 1.13
CA LEU A 3 -5.11 11.82 0.78
C LEU A 3 -5.07 10.47 0.07
N LEU A 4 -4.22 10.36 -0.95
CA LEU A 4 -3.88 9.09 -1.61
C LEU A 4 -2.43 8.72 -1.30
N ILE A 5 -2.22 7.54 -0.75
CA ILE A 5 -0.92 6.91 -0.60
C ILE A 5 -0.77 5.91 -1.76
N SER A 6 0.11 6.21 -2.71
CA SER A 6 0.57 5.23 -3.70
C SER A 6 1.73 4.45 -3.12
N THR A 7 1.66 3.11 -3.17
CA THR A 7 2.58 2.22 -2.46
C THR A 7 3.25 1.26 -3.42
N ASP A 8 4.55 1.02 -3.23
CA ASP A 8 5.35 0.07 -3.99
C ASP A 8 6.24 -0.71 -3.01
N MET A 9 6.69 -1.91 -3.38
CA MET A 9 7.26 -2.84 -2.40
C MET A 9 8.79 -2.77 -2.33
N GLU A 10 9.48 -2.39 -3.41
CA GLU A 10 10.94 -2.31 -3.50
C GLU A 10 11.56 -1.32 -2.50
N GLY A 11 10.82 -0.28 -2.12
CA GLY A 11 11.27 0.79 -1.22
C GLY A 11 10.84 0.63 0.24
N ILE A 12 10.15 -0.45 0.59
CA ILE A 12 9.65 -0.70 1.95
C ILE A 12 10.81 -0.97 2.91
N SER A 13 10.63 -0.59 4.17
CA SER A 13 11.60 -0.75 5.24
C SER A 13 12.17 -2.17 5.30
N GLY A 14 13.48 -2.29 5.28
CA GLY A 14 14.19 -3.57 5.40
C GLY A 14 14.23 -4.43 4.13
N VAL A 15 13.62 -3.98 3.01
CA VAL A 15 13.80 -4.64 1.72
C VAL A 15 15.23 -4.40 1.23
N VAL A 16 15.93 -5.47 0.89
CA VAL A 16 17.33 -5.47 0.44
C VAL A 16 17.58 -6.43 -0.75
N THR A 17 16.60 -7.24 -1.13
CA THR A 17 16.70 -8.18 -2.26
C THR A 17 15.36 -8.36 -2.98
N TRP A 18 15.42 -8.72 -4.27
CA TRP A 18 14.24 -8.97 -5.12
C TRP A 18 13.37 -10.14 -4.65
N ASP A 19 13.97 -11.09 -3.94
CA ASP A 19 13.30 -12.24 -3.33
C ASP A 19 12.20 -11.83 -2.33
N GLN A 20 12.35 -10.66 -1.72
CA GLN A 20 11.40 -10.13 -0.74
C GLN A 20 10.19 -9.47 -1.40
N VAL A 21 10.30 -9.11 -2.67
CA VAL A 21 9.26 -8.36 -3.39
C VAL A 21 8.71 -9.14 -4.59
N THR A 22 9.14 -10.38 -4.81
CA THR A 22 8.67 -11.18 -5.96
C THR A 22 7.61 -12.19 -5.52
N PRO A 23 6.36 -12.10 -6.03
CA PRO A 23 5.32 -13.07 -5.75
C PRO A 23 5.75 -14.52 -6.03
N GLY A 24 5.43 -15.41 -5.09
CA GLY A 24 5.81 -16.83 -5.16
C GLY A 24 7.13 -17.17 -4.48
N HIS A 25 7.97 -16.19 -4.14
CA HIS A 25 9.14 -16.43 -3.31
C HIS A 25 8.76 -16.51 -1.81
N ALA A 26 9.50 -17.28 -1.01
CA ALA A 26 9.17 -17.51 0.39
C ALA A 26 9.22 -16.23 1.25
N GLU A 27 10.19 -15.35 0.98
CA GLU A 27 10.35 -14.08 1.70
C GLU A 27 9.22 -13.07 1.41
N TRP A 28 8.55 -13.18 0.26
CA TRP A 28 7.49 -12.25 -0.13
C TRP A 28 6.34 -12.20 0.87
N ILE A 29 5.94 -13.35 1.44
CA ILE A 29 4.86 -13.43 2.43
C ILE A 29 5.18 -12.58 3.66
N ARG A 30 6.42 -12.68 4.15
CA ARG A 30 6.89 -11.88 5.28
C ARG A 30 6.91 -10.39 4.93
N PHE A 31 7.36 -10.03 3.74
CA PHE A 31 7.51 -8.61 3.38
C PHE A 31 6.20 -7.91 3.01
N ARG A 32 5.14 -8.66 2.68
CA ARG A 32 3.77 -8.11 2.60
C ARG A 32 3.29 -7.55 3.94
N GLU A 33 3.65 -8.23 5.02
CA GLU A 33 3.36 -7.79 6.39
C GLU A 33 4.12 -6.50 6.72
N VAL A 34 5.40 -6.45 6.34
CA VAL A 34 6.25 -5.26 6.53
C VAL A 34 5.70 -4.08 5.72
N MET A 35 5.37 -4.29 4.44
CA MET A 35 4.74 -3.28 3.58
C MET A 35 3.45 -2.74 4.20
N THR A 36 2.59 -3.63 4.71
CA THR A 36 1.33 -3.22 5.37
C THR A 36 1.61 -2.41 6.62
N GLY A 37 2.65 -2.76 7.39
CA GLY A 37 3.10 -1.99 8.56
C GLY A 37 3.56 -0.57 8.22
N ASP A 38 4.41 -0.42 7.21
CA ASP A 38 4.90 0.88 6.74
C ASP A 38 3.75 1.76 6.24
N VAL A 39 2.81 1.18 5.50
CA VAL A 39 1.61 1.88 5.03
C VAL A 39 0.72 2.30 6.20
N ASN A 40 0.52 1.43 7.19
CA ASN A 40 -0.22 1.79 8.41
C ASN A 40 0.46 2.92 9.20
N ALA A 41 1.79 2.96 9.25
CA ALA A 41 2.52 4.07 9.87
C ALA A 41 2.26 5.39 9.12
N ALA A 42 2.28 5.37 7.79
CA ALA A 42 1.95 6.53 6.96
C ALA A 42 0.48 6.98 7.13
N ILE A 43 -0.47 6.04 7.16
CA ILE A 43 -1.88 6.31 7.45
C ILE A 43 -2.02 6.98 8.82
N ASN A 44 -1.37 6.43 9.84
CA ASN A 44 -1.46 6.96 11.19
C ASN A 44 -0.96 8.41 11.26
N GLY A 45 0.21 8.69 10.70
CA GLY A 45 0.75 10.05 10.63
C GLY A 45 -0.16 11.01 9.85
N ALA A 46 -0.75 10.56 8.74
CA ALA A 46 -1.71 11.37 7.98
C ALA A 46 -2.97 11.69 8.80
N CYS A 47 -3.52 10.71 9.52
CA CYS A 47 -4.69 10.92 10.38
C CYS A 47 -4.38 11.84 11.57
N GLU A 48 -3.21 11.70 12.21
CA GLU A 48 -2.75 12.61 13.27
C GLU A 48 -2.61 14.06 12.76
N ALA A 49 -2.26 14.23 11.48
CA ALA A 49 -2.20 15.52 10.81
C ALA A 49 -3.58 16.04 10.30
N GLY A 50 -4.68 15.33 10.57
CA GLY A 50 -6.04 15.77 10.21
C GLY A 50 -6.56 15.28 8.86
N ALA A 51 -5.99 14.22 8.28
CA ALA A 51 -6.60 13.55 7.14
C ALA A 51 -7.93 12.88 7.53
N GLU A 52 -8.99 13.19 6.79
CA GLU A 52 -10.35 12.67 7.01
C GLU A 52 -10.63 11.41 6.21
N LYS A 53 -9.96 11.26 5.05
CA LYS A 53 -10.03 10.06 4.22
C LYS A 53 -8.66 9.71 3.65
N VAL A 54 -8.24 8.47 3.83
CA VAL A 54 -6.95 7.98 3.33
C VAL A 54 -7.18 6.82 2.37
N PHE A 55 -6.87 7.04 1.10
CA PHE A 55 -6.87 6.00 0.09
C PHE A 55 -5.47 5.41 -0.01
N VAL A 56 -5.39 4.11 -0.25
CA VAL A 56 -4.14 3.39 -0.49
C VAL A 56 -4.25 2.71 -1.84
N SER A 57 -3.28 2.94 -2.72
CA SER A 57 -3.15 2.22 -3.98
C SER A 57 -1.95 1.28 -3.90
N ASP A 58 -2.20 -0.02 -3.99
CA ASP A 58 -1.14 -1.03 -4.11
C ASP A 58 -0.63 -1.00 -5.56
N GLY A 59 0.61 -0.58 -5.75
CA GLY A 59 1.21 -0.37 -7.07
C GLY A 59 2.13 -1.50 -7.53
N HIS A 60 2.34 -2.52 -6.70
CA HIS A 60 3.40 -3.50 -6.92
C HIS A 60 2.90 -4.76 -7.61
N TRP A 61 3.60 -5.26 -8.63
CA TRP A 61 3.18 -6.40 -9.47
C TRP A 61 1.69 -6.40 -9.83
N ASN A 62 0.91 -7.30 -9.21
CA ASN A 62 -0.50 -7.53 -9.43
C ASN A 62 -1.41 -6.71 -8.50
N ALA A 63 -0.83 -5.73 -7.79
CA ALA A 63 -1.50 -4.88 -6.81
C ALA A 63 -2.24 -5.67 -5.71
N ALA A 64 -1.66 -6.79 -5.27
CA ALA A 64 -2.29 -7.71 -4.30
C ALA A 64 -1.35 -8.05 -3.13
N ASN A 65 -0.55 -7.08 -2.69
CA ASN A 65 0.52 -7.24 -1.71
C ASN A 65 0.09 -6.78 -0.32
N ILE A 66 -0.69 -5.70 -0.19
CA ILE A 66 -1.25 -5.27 1.09
C ILE A 66 -2.09 -6.39 1.71
N VAL A 67 -1.84 -6.68 3.00
CA VAL A 67 -2.61 -7.66 3.77
C VAL A 67 -3.86 -6.95 4.29
N ARG A 68 -4.98 -7.12 3.57
CA ARG A 68 -6.23 -6.39 3.82
C ARG A 68 -6.71 -6.51 5.26
N GLU A 69 -6.56 -7.68 5.88
CA GLU A 69 -6.98 -7.97 7.25
C GLU A 69 -6.16 -7.20 8.31
N LYS A 70 -5.02 -6.64 7.91
CA LYS A 70 -4.09 -5.92 8.77
C LYS A 70 -3.92 -4.45 8.40
N LEU A 71 -4.48 -4.02 7.27
CA LEU A 71 -4.52 -2.61 6.90
C LEU A 71 -5.38 -1.84 7.92
N ASP A 72 -4.96 -0.62 8.26
CA ASP A 72 -5.72 0.27 9.13
C ASP A 72 -7.15 0.46 8.61
N ALA A 73 -8.14 0.19 9.47
CA ALA A 73 -9.55 0.21 9.10
C ALA A 73 -10.06 1.59 8.64
N ARG A 74 -9.31 2.66 8.89
CA ARG A 74 -9.60 4.02 8.40
C ARG A 74 -9.26 4.20 6.91
N ALA A 75 -8.54 3.27 6.29
CA ALA A 75 -8.10 3.38 4.91
C ALA A 75 -9.02 2.66 3.91
N TRP A 76 -9.08 3.20 2.69
CA TRP A 76 -9.73 2.57 1.55
C TRP A 76 -8.67 2.02 0.60
N LEU A 77 -8.65 0.70 0.41
CA LEU A 77 -7.67 0.02 -0.42
C LEU A 77 -8.15 -0.12 -1.88
N ASN A 78 -7.32 0.36 -2.80
CA ASN A 78 -7.35 0.02 -4.22
C ASN A 78 -6.33 -1.11 -4.47
N SER A 79 -6.83 -2.29 -4.81
CA SER A 79 -6.04 -3.50 -5.04
C SER A 79 -6.48 -4.23 -6.31
N GLY A 80 -5.56 -4.94 -6.94
CA GLY A 80 -5.77 -5.71 -8.16
C GLY A 80 -5.28 -4.98 -9.41
N ALA A 81 -4.68 -5.74 -10.33
CA ALA A 81 -4.22 -5.25 -11.62
C ALA A 81 -4.91 -6.01 -12.77
N PRO A 82 -5.14 -5.37 -13.94
CA PRO A 82 -4.85 -3.97 -14.21
C PRO A 82 -5.88 -3.01 -13.59
N ALA A 83 -5.41 -1.87 -13.07
CA ALA A 83 -6.26 -0.76 -12.62
C ALA A 83 -6.20 0.39 -13.65
N PRO A 84 -7.32 1.11 -13.90
CA PRO A 84 -7.37 2.20 -14.88
C PRO A 84 -6.26 3.25 -14.76
N MET A 85 -5.91 3.64 -13.53
CA MET A 85 -4.85 4.62 -13.25
C MET A 85 -3.56 3.98 -12.68
N SER A 86 -3.40 2.66 -12.85
CA SER A 86 -2.21 1.91 -12.40
C SER A 86 -1.87 2.21 -10.92
N LYS A 87 -0.61 2.55 -10.61
CA LYS A 87 -0.12 2.87 -9.26
C LYS A 87 -0.84 4.05 -8.60
N MET A 88 -1.54 4.88 -9.37
CA MET A 88 -2.25 6.06 -8.91
C MET A 88 -3.78 5.85 -8.90
N GLN A 89 -4.25 4.61 -8.80
CA GLN A 89 -5.68 4.32 -8.73
C GLN A 89 -6.35 5.13 -7.60
N GLY A 90 -7.37 5.91 -7.97
CA GLY A 90 -8.12 6.80 -7.08
C GLY A 90 -7.66 8.25 -7.05
N ILE A 91 -6.64 8.66 -7.82
CA ILE A 91 -6.16 10.06 -7.87
C ILE A 91 -7.24 11.04 -8.37
N ASP A 92 -8.17 10.56 -9.18
CA ASP A 92 -9.30 11.29 -9.73
C ASP A 92 -10.46 11.50 -8.71
N SER A 93 -10.35 10.98 -7.50
CA SER A 93 -11.39 11.08 -6.46
C SER A 93 -11.36 12.39 -5.64
N GLY A 94 -10.55 13.36 -6.08
CA GLY A 94 -10.34 14.65 -5.42
C GLY A 94 -9.51 14.54 -4.15
N VAL A 95 -8.48 13.70 -4.20
CA VAL A 95 -7.41 13.54 -3.20
C VAL A 95 -6.34 14.61 -3.33
#